data_AF-A0A1W1CSC6-F1
#
_entry.id   AF-A0A1W1CSC6-F1
#
_cell.length_a   1.000
_cell.length_b   1.000
_cell.length_c   1.000
_cell.angle_alpha   90.00
_cell.angle_beta   90.00
_cell.angle_gamma   90.00
#
_symmetry.space_group_name_H-M   'P 1'
#
loop_
_entity.id
_entity.type
_entity.pdbx_description
1 polymer ?
#
loop_
_entity_poly.entity_id
_entity_poly.type
_entity_poly.pdbx_seq_one_letter_code
_entity_poly.pdbx_strand_id
1 'polypeptide(L)'
;MKRLLSVVALSACLSLGVQAEAPKTDVKAELTQTKEQGANVINLAGKQRMLTQKMSKEALFIAKGIDVKANTEALKKTAELFDKTLKGLVDGDESLKLPKTTDKDILAQLAKVSELWASMKKSIDAVIAGKADKKVLEAIAKENLPLLKNMNEAVQMYAKASGSKLSPEMAKTINRAGKQRMLTQKMTKELLLVANGIDVDANKENAKKTGELFESTLKDLTDKCKSKEIKAQLDVVAKLWADYKDIIVKADTSDASLKKAEEMNIPLLKNMNKAVKMYEAKAK
;
A
#
# COMPACT_ATOMS: atom_id res chain seq x y z
N MET A 1 -73.60 -61.47 27.30
CA MET A 1 -72.84 -60.71 26.27
C MET A 1 -71.36 -60.81 26.59
N LYS A 2 -70.57 -61.37 25.66
CA LYS A 2 -69.13 -61.21 25.34
C LYS A 2 -68.12 -60.92 26.48
N ARG A 3 -66.88 -61.44 26.53
CA ARG A 3 -66.11 -62.53 25.90
C ARG A 3 -64.70 -62.43 26.53
N LEU A 4 -64.06 -63.58 26.76
CA LEU A 4 -62.61 -63.87 26.72
C LEU A 4 -61.59 -63.02 27.51
N LEU A 5 -60.98 -63.69 28.50
CA LEU A 5 -59.53 -63.70 28.72
C LEU A 5 -58.82 -64.41 27.56
N SER A 6 -57.72 -63.85 27.07
CA SER A 6 -56.42 -64.51 26.80
C SER A 6 -55.65 -63.96 25.59
N VAL A 7 -54.42 -63.54 25.90
CA VAL A 7 -53.14 -63.80 25.20
C VAL A 7 -53.03 -63.37 23.72
N VAL A 8 -52.30 -62.27 23.50
CA VAL A 8 -51.31 -62.07 22.42
C VAL A 8 -50.26 -61.10 22.98
N ALA A 9 -49.13 -61.56 23.51
CA ALA A 9 -47.88 -61.86 22.80
C ALA A 9 -47.28 -60.65 22.05
N LEU A 10 -46.24 -60.08 22.68
CA LEU A 10 -45.11 -59.34 22.14
C LEU A 10 -45.10 -59.06 20.61
N SER A 11 -45.05 -57.77 20.26
CA SER A 11 -44.20 -57.33 19.16
C SER A 11 -43.62 -55.96 19.51
N ALA A 12 -42.34 -55.96 19.86
CA ALA A 12 -41.55 -54.77 20.12
C ALA A 12 -41.10 -54.17 18.78
N CYS A 13 -41.72 -53.06 18.36
CA CYS A 13 -41.13 -52.17 17.38
C CYS A 13 -40.40 -51.04 18.13
N LEU A 14 -39.09 -51.21 18.36
CA LEU A 14 -38.21 -50.08 18.64
C LEU A 14 -38.01 -49.30 17.33
N SER A 15 -38.71 -48.19 17.15
CA SER A 15 -38.29 -47.17 16.20
C SER A 15 -37.11 -46.41 16.80
N LEU A 16 -35.90 -46.89 16.51
CA LEU A 16 -34.68 -46.10 16.67
C LEU A 16 -34.74 -44.93 15.70
N GLY A 17 -35.16 -43.76 16.19
CA GLY A 17 -34.96 -42.50 15.51
C GLY A 17 -33.46 -42.25 15.39
N VAL A 18 -32.90 -42.48 14.21
CA VAL A 18 -31.56 -42.02 13.87
C VAL A 18 -31.63 -40.50 13.75
N GLN A 19 -31.33 -39.80 14.84
CA GLN A 19 -30.96 -38.39 14.77
C GLN A 19 -29.57 -38.33 14.13
N ALA A 20 -29.55 -38.13 12.81
CA ALA A 20 -28.36 -37.72 12.11
C ALA A 20 -28.04 -36.28 12.53
N GLU A 21 -27.20 -36.12 13.55
CA GLU A 21 -26.53 -34.84 13.79
C GLU A 21 -25.58 -34.59 12.60
N ALA A 22 -25.98 -33.66 11.75
CA ALA A 22 -25.12 -33.16 10.69
C ALA A 22 -23.85 -32.56 11.33
N PRO A 23 -22.65 -32.88 10.82
CA PRO A 23 -21.42 -32.32 11.36
C PRO A 23 -21.42 -30.81 11.09
N LYS A 24 -21.48 -30.00 12.15
CA LYS A 24 -21.20 -28.56 12.11
C LYS A 24 -19.72 -28.38 11.80
N THR A 25 -19.41 -28.39 10.52
CA THR A 25 -18.13 -27.98 9.99
C THR A 25 -18.16 -26.47 9.83
N ASP A 26 -17.77 -25.74 10.88
CA ASP A 26 -17.25 -24.38 10.75
C ASP A 26 -15.88 -24.46 10.06
N VAL A 27 -15.85 -24.95 8.81
CA VAL A 27 -14.69 -24.77 7.95
C VAL A 27 -14.76 -23.32 7.49
N LYS A 28 -14.00 -22.45 8.17
CA LYS A 28 -13.58 -21.20 7.55
C LYS A 28 -13.05 -21.57 6.17
N ALA A 29 -13.75 -21.17 5.12
CA ALA A 29 -13.26 -21.30 3.75
C ALA A 29 -12.01 -20.42 3.62
N GLU A 30 -10.87 -20.97 4.02
CA GLU A 30 -9.57 -20.34 3.90
C GLU A 30 -9.19 -20.49 2.44
N LEU A 31 -9.55 -19.49 1.63
CA LEU A 31 -9.01 -19.36 0.28
C LEU A 31 -7.50 -19.17 0.42
N THR A 32 -6.74 -20.26 0.42
CA THR A 32 -5.28 -20.21 0.41
C THR A 32 -4.82 -19.49 -0.86
N GLN A 33 -4.28 -18.28 -0.70
CA GLN A 33 -3.75 -17.49 -1.80
C GLN A 33 -2.52 -18.20 -2.38
N THR A 34 -2.41 -18.22 -3.71
CA THR A 34 -1.17 -18.65 -4.36
C THR A 34 -0.03 -17.69 -4.00
N LYS A 35 1.23 -18.13 -4.20
CA LYS A 35 2.41 -17.26 -4.00
C LYS A 35 2.30 -15.97 -4.83
N GLU A 36 1.84 -16.10 -6.07
CA GLU A 36 1.63 -14.96 -6.97
C GLU A 36 0.55 -14.01 -6.44
N GLN A 37 -0.59 -14.53 -5.98
CA GLN A 37 -1.66 -13.71 -5.40
C GLN A 37 -1.18 -12.99 -4.14
N GLY A 38 -0.50 -13.69 -3.23
CA GLY A 38 0.05 -13.09 -2.01
C GLY A 38 1.07 -11.99 -2.31
N ALA A 39 1.96 -12.20 -3.28
CA ALA A 39 2.91 -11.19 -3.74
C ALA A 39 2.20 -9.95 -4.32
N ASN A 40 1.19 -10.16 -5.18
CA ASN A 40 0.41 -9.08 -5.78
C ASN A 40 -0.35 -8.26 -4.74
N VAL A 41 -0.99 -8.91 -3.76
CA VAL A 41 -1.71 -8.26 -2.65
C VAL A 41 -0.75 -7.38 -1.86
N ILE A 42 0.41 -7.90 -1.44
CA ILE A 42 1.42 -7.12 -0.68
C ILE A 42 1.94 -5.95 -1.52
N ASN A 43 2.16 -6.14 -2.82
CA ASN A 43 2.61 -5.06 -3.69
C ASN A 43 1.57 -3.95 -3.84
N LEU A 44 0.30 -4.29 -4.09
CA LEU A 44 -0.77 -3.32 -4.30
C LEU A 44 -1.16 -2.60 -3.00
N ALA A 45 -1.22 -3.32 -1.87
CA ALA A 45 -1.33 -2.70 -0.54
C ALA A 45 -0.11 -1.81 -0.25
N GLY A 46 1.09 -2.28 -0.57
CA GLY A 46 2.33 -1.52 -0.42
C GLY A 46 2.35 -0.24 -1.27
N LYS A 47 1.75 -0.29 -2.46
CA LYS A 47 1.61 0.84 -3.39
C LYS A 47 0.70 1.92 -2.83
N GLN A 48 -0.31 1.58 -2.03
CA GLN A 48 -1.17 2.59 -1.38
C GLN A 48 -0.36 3.57 -0.52
N ARG A 49 0.62 3.09 0.26
CA ARG A 49 1.54 3.98 1.01
C ARG A 49 2.28 4.96 0.12
N MET A 50 2.70 4.53 -1.07
CA MET A 50 3.38 5.39 -2.02
C MET A 50 2.43 6.43 -2.61
N LEU A 51 1.20 6.01 -2.97
CA LEU A 51 0.19 6.90 -3.55
C LEU A 51 -0.20 8.03 -2.58
N THR A 52 -0.28 7.79 -1.27
CA THR A 52 -0.55 8.87 -0.30
C THR A 52 0.54 9.95 -0.37
N GLN A 53 1.82 9.55 -0.42
CA GLN A 53 2.93 10.49 -0.54
C GLN A 53 2.95 11.20 -1.89
N LYS A 54 2.64 10.46 -2.97
CA LYS A 54 2.60 10.97 -4.34
C LYS A 54 1.53 12.04 -4.51
N MET A 55 0.32 11.84 -3.97
CA MET A 55 -0.75 12.85 -4.00
C MET A 55 -0.33 14.13 -3.28
N SER A 56 0.24 14.02 -2.08
CA SER A 56 0.74 15.21 -1.36
C SER A 56 1.82 15.94 -2.13
N LYS A 57 2.76 15.21 -2.74
CA LYS A 57 3.82 15.79 -3.58
C LYS A 57 3.25 16.54 -4.81
N GLU A 58 2.30 15.93 -5.51
CA GLU A 58 1.64 16.54 -6.68
C GLU A 58 0.87 17.81 -6.30
N ALA A 59 0.15 17.79 -5.17
CA ALA A 59 -0.53 18.97 -4.65
C ALA A 59 0.45 20.11 -4.30
N LEU A 60 1.61 19.78 -3.74
CA LEU A 60 2.63 20.77 -3.40
C LEU A 60 3.35 21.33 -4.63
N PHE A 61 3.53 20.56 -5.70
CA PHE A 61 4.04 21.08 -6.98
C PHE A 61 3.05 22.07 -7.61
N ILE A 62 1.75 21.74 -7.60
CA ILE A 62 0.68 22.65 -8.05
C ILE A 62 0.75 23.98 -7.31
N ALA A 63 0.87 23.95 -5.99
CA ALA A 63 0.98 25.15 -5.16
C ALA A 63 2.23 26.00 -5.46
N LYS A 64 3.33 25.37 -5.90
CA LYS A 64 4.56 26.06 -6.34
C LYS A 64 4.51 26.57 -7.78
N GLY A 65 3.43 26.34 -8.51
CA GLY A 65 3.33 26.72 -9.92
C GLY A 65 4.17 25.86 -10.86
N ILE A 66 4.63 24.69 -10.41
CA ILE A 66 5.49 23.79 -11.18
C ILE A 66 4.58 22.80 -11.94
N ASP A 67 4.62 22.86 -13.27
CA ASP A 67 3.86 22.00 -14.19
C ASP A 67 2.41 21.76 -13.75
N VAL A 68 1.71 22.85 -13.37
CA VAL A 68 0.39 22.83 -12.73
C VAL A 68 -0.59 21.90 -13.43
N LYS A 69 -0.68 21.99 -14.76
CA LYS A 69 -1.57 21.14 -15.57
C LYS A 69 -1.22 19.67 -15.44
N ALA A 70 0.05 19.31 -15.63
CA ALA A 70 0.50 17.92 -15.57
C ALA A 70 0.34 17.35 -14.15
N ASN A 71 0.68 18.11 -13.12
CA ASN A 71 0.52 17.70 -11.73
C ASN A 71 -0.96 17.59 -11.33
N THR A 72 -1.86 18.43 -11.87
CA THR A 72 -3.32 18.31 -11.62
C THR A 72 -3.88 17.03 -12.24
N GLU A 73 -3.53 16.75 -13.49
CA GLU A 73 -3.91 15.50 -14.15
C GLU A 73 -3.34 14.27 -13.44
N ALA A 74 -2.08 14.36 -12.98
CA ALA A 74 -1.43 13.28 -12.24
C ALA A 74 -2.09 13.07 -10.87
N LEU A 75 -2.42 14.14 -10.14
CA LEU A 75 -3.09 14.09 -8.85
C LEU A 75 -4.44 13.39 -8.95
N LYS A 76 -5.26 13.75 -9.96
CA LYS A 76 -6.53 13.07 -10.24
C LYS A 76 -6.34 11.57 -10.47
N LYS A 77 -5.42 11.19 -11.36
CA LYS A 77 -5.10 9.78 -11.65
C LYS A 77 -4.57 9.03 -10.43
N THR A 78 -3.75 9.68 -9.59
CA THR A 78 -3.22 9.08 -8.36
C THR A 78 -4.33 8.81 -7.35
N ALA A 79 -5.26 9.75 -7.17
CA ALA A 79 -6.42 9.61 -6.28
C ALA A 79 -7.37 8.50 -6.76
N GLU A 80 -7.73 8.48 -8.05
CA GLU A 80 -8.56 7.43 -8.65
C GLU A 80 -7.93 6.03 -8.51
N LEU A 81 -6.61 5.94 -8.67
CA LEU A 81 -5.88 4.68 -8.50
C LEU A 81 -5.83 4.23 -7.04
N PHE A 82 -5.71 5.16 -6.09
CA PHE A 82 -5.81 4.86 -4.67
C PHE A 82 -7.19 4.30 -4.35
N ASP A 83 -8.26 5.00 -4.75
CA ASP A 83 -9.66 4.58 -4.58
C ASP A 83 -9.92 3.18 -5.15
N LYS A 84 -9.55 2.97 -6.41
CA LYS A 84 -9.76 1.68 -7.09
C LYS A 84 -9.06 0.54 -6.35
N THR A 85 -7.80 0.76 -5.97
CA THR A 85 -7.00 -0.30 -5.34
C THR A 85 -7.47 -0.57 -3.91
N LEU A 86 -7.85 0.46 -3.14
CA LEU A 86 -8.38 0.28 -1.79
C LEU A 86 -9.69 -0.52 -1.80
N LYS A 87 -10.61 -0.21 -2.72
CA LYS A 87 -11.83 -0.99 -2.95
C LYS A 87 -11.51 -2.43 -3.36
N GLY A 88 -10.57 -2.61 -4.30
CA GLY A 88 -10.13 -3.94 -4.72
C GLY A 88 -9.49 -4.76 -3.60
N LEU A 89 -8.82 -4.14 -2.62
CA LEU A 89 -8.30 -4.84 -1.44
C LEU A 89 -9.43 -5.32 -0.53
N VAL A 90 -10.52 -4.58 -0.41
CA VAL A 90 -11.69 -4.96 0.41
C VAL A 90 -12.52 -6.03 -0.30
N ASP A 91 -13.01 -5.72 -1.51
CA ASP A 91 -14.04 -6.49 -2.21
C ASP A 91 -13.49 -7.51 -3.21
N GLY A 92 -12.20 -7.42 -3.54
CA GLY A 92 -11.60 -8.08 -4.70
C GLY A 92 -11.75 -7.23 -5.97
N ASP A 93 -10.84 -7.43 -6.92
CA ASP A 93 -10.89 -6.79 -8.23
C ASP A 93 -10.12 -7.67 -9.23
N GLU A 94 -10.84 -8.31 -10.15
CA GLU A 94 -10.27 -9.20 -11.16
C GLU A 94 -9.27 -8.49 -12.07
N SER A 95 -9.54 -7.23 -12.44
CA SER A 95 -8.66 -6.43 -13.29
C SER A 95 -7.32 -6.11 -12.61
N LEU A 96 -7.32 -6.08 -11.27
CA LEU A 96 -6.12 -5.91 -10.44
C LEU A 96 -5.55 -7.25 -9.95
N LYS A 97 -6.18 -8.39 -10.27
CA LYS A 97 -5.86 -9.72 -9.75
C LYS A 97 -5.84 -9.74 -8.20
N LEU A 98 -6.76 -9.00 -7.59
CA LEU A 98 -6.92 -8.93 -6.15
C LEU A 98 -8.03 -9.90 -5.72
N PRO A 99 -7.74 -10.89 -4.86
CA PRO A 99 -8.78 -11.64 -4.19
C PRO A 99 -9.49 -10.75 -3.17
N LYS A 100 -10.75 -11.07 -2.86
CA LYS A 100 -11.47 -10.47 -1.75
C LYS A 100 -10.75 -10.73 -0.43
N THR A 101 -10.64 -9.72 0.42
CA THR A 101 -10.13 -9.93 1.79
C THR A 101 -11.24 -10.50 2.67
N THR A 102 -10.98 -11.62 3.32
CA THR A 102 -11.92 -12.29 4.24
C THR A 102 -11.49 -12.22 5.70
N ASP A 103 -10.23 -11.89 5.96
CA ASP A 103 -9.69 -11.70 7.30
C ASP A 103 -10.33 -10.46 7.96
N LYS A 104 -11.00 -10.67 9.11
CA LYS A 104 -11.77 -9.63 9.79
C LYS A 104 -10.90 -8.50 10.34
N ASP A 105 -9.69 -8.80 10.79
CA ASP A 105 -8.78 -7.80 11.35
C ASP A 105 -8.23 -6.92 10.23
N ILE A 106 -7.87 -7.53 9.09
CA ILE A 106 -7.44 -6.77 7.91
C ILE A 106 -8.58 -5.89 7.40
N LEU A 107 -9.81 -6.40 7.33
CA LEU A 107 -10.98 -5.61 6.93
C LEU A 107 -11.21 -4.41 7.87
N ALA A 108 -11.13 -4.62 9.19
CA ALA A 108 -11.23 -3.53 10.17
C ALA A 108 -10.12 -2.49 9.97
N GLN A 109 -8.91 -2.92 9.64
CA GLN A 109 -7.80 -2.01 9.36
C GLN A 109 -8.01 -1.23 8.05
N LEU A 110 -8.54 -1.86 6.99
CA LEU A 110 -8.88 -1.19 5.73
C LEU A 110 -10.04 -0.20 5.90
N ALA A 111 -10.99 -0.47 6.80
CA ALA A 111 -12.05 0.47 7.14
C ALA A 111 -11.48 1.77 7.73
N LYS A 112 -10.54 1.68 8.68
CA LYS A 112 -9.81 2.86 9.21
C LYS A 112 -9.06 3.62 8.11
N VAL A 113 -8.41 2.89 7.20
CA VAL A 113 -7.73 3.51 6.04
C VAL A 113 -8.74 4.26 5.16
N SER A 114 -9.94 3.70 4.96
CA SER A 114 -11.00 4.30 4.16
C SER A 114 -11.54 5.59 4.78
N GLU A 115 -11.73 5.63 6.10
CA GLU A 115 -12.13 6.83 6.83
C GLU A 115 -11.09 7.95 6.74
N LEU A 116 -9.81 7.62 6.99
CA LEU A 116 -8.70 8.56 6.88
C LEU A 116 -8.54 9.09 5.45
N TRP A 117 -8.73 8.21 4.46
CA TRP A 117 -8.71 8.59 3.06
C TRP A 117 -9.87 9.52 2.72
N ALA A 118 -11.09 9.25 3.18
CA ALA A 118 -12.25 10.12 2.93
C ALA A 118 -12.04 11.56 3.44
N SER A 119 -11.31 11.74 4.54
CA SER A 119 -10.91 13.07 5.02
C SER A 119 -9.91 13.72 4.06
N MET A 120 -8.78 13.05 3.82
CA MET A 120 -7.70 13.57 2.95
C MET A 120 -8.18 13.85 1.53
N LYS A 121 -9.09 13.03 1.01
CA LYS A 121 -9.65 13.18 -0.34
C LYS A 121 -10.34 14.52 -0.53
N LYS A 122 -11.00 15.08 0.49
CA LYS A 122 -11.60 16.42 0.41
C LYS A 122 -10.56 17.50 0.13
N SER A 123 -9.41 17.42 0.81
CA SER A 123 -8.29 18.32 0.60
C SER A 123 -7.65 18.13 -0.78
N ILE A 124 -7.54 16.88 -1.25
CA ILE A 124 -7.06 16.57 -2.61
C ILE A 124 -8.01 17.12 -3.69
N ASP A 125 -9.32 16.90 -3.54
CA ASP A 125 -10.34 17.38 -4.47
C ASP A 125 -10.36 18.92 -4.54
N ALA A 126 -10.11 19.60 -3.41
CA ALA A 126 -9.96 21.05 -3.38
C ALA A 126 -8.78 21.53 -4.24
N VAL A 127 -7.62 20.87 -4.15
CA VAL A 127 -6.45 21.19 -4.98
C VAL A 127 -6.74 20.94 -6.46
N ILE A 128 -7.40 19.83 -6.80
CA ILE A 128 -7.82 19.52 -8.17
C ILE A 128 -8.77 20.60 -8.72
N ALA A 129 -9.63 21.16 -7.87
CA ALA A 129 -10.52 22.27 -8.20
C ALA A 129 -9.82 23.65 -8.25
N GLY A 130 -8.48 23.68 -8.14
CA GLY A 130 -7.67 24.91 -8.20
C GLY A 130 -7.46 25.60 -6.85
N LYS A 131 -7.95 25.03 -5.75
CA LYS A 131 -7.77 25.59 -4.40
C LYS A 131 -6.57 24.93 -3.70
N ALA A 132 -5.38 25.47 -3.98
CA ALA A 132 -4.11 25.02 -3.41
C ALA A 132 -3.53 26.01 -2.38
N ASP A 133 -4.38 26.61 -1.53
CA ASP A 133 -3.93 27.52 -0.49
C ASP A 133 -3.20 26.81 0.67
N LYS A 134 -2.46 27.58 1.48
CA LYS A 134 -1.62 27.04 2.55
C LYS A 134 -2.39 26.16 3.54
N LYS A 135 -3.63 26.52 3.88
CA LYS A 135 -4.45 25.77 4.84
C LYS A 135 -4.83 24.39 4.29
N VAL A 136 -5.15 24.31 2.99
CA VAL A 136 -5.41 23.02 2.32
C VAL A 136 -4.15 22.15 2.32
N LEU A 137 -2.98 22.73 2.05
CA LEU A 137 -1.70 21.99 2.03
C LEU A 137 -1.29 21.49 3.43
N GLU A 138 -1.49 22.30 4.46
CA GLU A 138 -1.28 21.91 5.86
C GLU A 138 -2.21 20.76 6.28
N ALA A 139 -3.48 20.79 5.84
CA ALA A 139 -4.41 19.68 6.04
C ALA A 139 -3.90 18.40 5.35
N ILE A 140 -3.49 18.48 4.09
CA ILE A 140 -2.89 17.36 3.34
C ILE A 140 -1.67 16.81 4.08
N ALA A 141 -0.77 17.66 4.57
CA ALA A 141 0.44 17.23 5.28
C ALA A 141 0.09 16.50 6.59
N LYS A 142 -0.87 17.03 7.35
CA LYS A 142 -1.35 16.46 8.62
C LYS A 142 -2.07 15.13 8.42
N GLU A 143 -2.97 15.04 7.45
CA GLU A 143 -3.78 13.85 7.17
C GLU A 143 -2.97 12.71 6.54
N ASN A 144 -1.89 13.06 5.82
CA ASN A 144 -1.02 12.10 5.16
C ASN A 144 -0.32 11.13 6.13
N LEU A 145 0.10 11.60 7.32
CA LEU A 145 0.86 10.77 8.27
C LEU A 145 0.02 9.64 8.89
N PRO A 146 -1.18 9.89 9.46
CA PRO A 146 -2.06 8.82 9.93
C PRO A 146 -2.44 7.84 8.82
N LEU A 147 -2.74 8.33 7.61
CA LEU A 147 -3.10 7.47 6.48
C LEU A 147 -1.93 6.57 6.06
N LEU A 148 -0.71 7.12 5.98
CA LEU A 148 0.52 6.35 5.74
C LEU A 148 0.74 5.29 6.81
N LYS A 149 0.58 5.64 8.09
CA LYS A 149 0.78 4.72 9.22
C LYS A 149 -0.20 3.54 9.16
N ASN A 150 -1.50 3.81 8.99
CA ASN A 150 -2.53 2.78 8.95
C ASN A 150 -2.40 1.89 7.70
N MET A 151 -1.98 2.45 6.56
CA MET A 151 -1.69 1.65 5.38
C MET A 151 -0.43 0.79 5.56
N ASN A 152 0.57 1.25 6.31
CA ASN A 152 1.72 0.43 6.67
C ASN A 152 1.36 -0.73 7.59
N GLU A 153 0.44 -0.53 8.52
CA GLU A 153 -0.11 -1.60 9.36
C GLU A 153 -0.84 -2.65 8.51
N ALA A 154 -1.74 -2.24 7.61
CA ALA A 154 -2.42 -3.16 6.70
C ALA A 154 -1.44 -4.01 5.85
N VAL A 155 -0.36 -3.40 5.34
CA VAL A 155 0.69 -4.15 4.61
C VAL A 155 1.39 -5.19 5.50
N GLN A 156 1.64 -4.86 6.77
CA GLN A 156 2.24 -5.80 7.72
C GLN A 156 1.29 -6.95 8.05
N MET A 157 -0.02 -6.70 8.14
CA MET A 157 -1.03 -7.73 8.36
C MET A 157 -1.09 -8.68 7.15
N TYR A 158 -1.15 -8.15 5.92
CA TYR A 158 -1.09 -8.99 4.71
C TYR A 158 0.21 -9.82 4.62
N ALA A 159 1.35 -9.25 5.02
CA ALA A 159 2.62 -9.97 5.03
C ALA A 159 2.69 -11.11 6.07
N LYS A 160 1.81 -11.08 7.09
CA LYS A 160 1.74 -12.08 8.17
C LYS A 160 0.56 -13.05 8.04
N ALA A 161 -0.37 -12.78 7.13
CA ALA A 161 -1.60 -13.56 6.99
C ALA A 161 -1.29 -15.03 6.67
N SER A 162 -1.85 -15.96 7.46
CA SER A 162 -1.63 -17.41 7.36
C SER A 162 -2.05 -18.00 6.02
N GLY A 163 -2.99 -17.36 5.32
CA GLY A 163 -3.49 -17.81 4.03
C GLY A 163 -2.54 -17.60 2.84
N SER A 164 -1.38 -16.97 3.03
CA SER A 164 -0.41 -16.73 1.96
C SER A 164 0.61 -17.88 1.82
N LYS A 165 0.74 -18.45 0.62
CA LYS A 165 1.81 -19.42 0.31
C LYS A 165 3.19 -18.77 0.10
N LEU A 166 3.27 -17.43 0.13
CA LEU A 166 4.51 -16.67 -0.06
C LEU A 166 5.42 -16.83 1.14
N SER A 167 6.73 -17.09 0.93
CA SER A 167 7.65 -17.22 2.06
C SER A 167 7.80 -15.89 2.82
N PRO A 168 7.97 -15.91 4.16
CA PRO A 168 8.19 -14.69 4.95
C PRO A 168 9.34 -13.83 4.44
N GLU A 169 10.43 -14.44 3.98
CA GLU A 169 11.61 -13.74 3.44
C GLU A 169 11.28 -13.01 2.14
N MET A 170 10.50 -13.64 1.25
CA MET A 170 10.08 -13.02 -0.01
C MET A 170 9.09 -11.89 0.24
N ALA A 171 8.12 -12.09 1.13
CA ALA A 171 7.18 -11.06 1.57
C ALA A 171 7.92 -9.83 2.15
N LYS A 172 8.91 -10.07 3.02
CA LYS A 172 9.77 -9.02 3.59
C LYS A 172 10.58 -8.28 2.52
N THR A 173 11.10 -9.00 1.54
CA THR A 173 11.89 -8.43 0.43
C THR A 173 11.02 -7.54 -0.46
N ILE A 174 9.85 -8.04 -0.90
CA ILE A 174 8.89 -7.26 -1.70
C ILE A 174 8.42 -6.03 -0.93
N ASN A 175 8.10 -6.16 0.36
CA ASN A 175 7.70 -5.03 1.19
C ASN A 175 8.83 -3.98 1.32
N ARG A 176 10.08 -4.42 1.52
CA ARG A 176 11.24 -3.51 1.63
C ARG A 176 11.53 -2.79 0.30
N ALA A 177 11.48 -3.51 -0.82
CA ALA A 177 11.59 -2.91 -2.15
C ALA A 177 10.43 -1.95 -2.43
N GLY A 178 9.20 -2.33 -2.06
CA GLY A 178 8.02 -1.48 -2.16
C GLY A 178 8.13 -0.20 -1.33
N LYS A 179 8.73 -0.27 -0.14
CA LYS A 179 9.03 0.89 0.72
C LYS A 179 9.93 1.90 0.02
N GLN A 180 10.89 1.46 -0.81
CA GLN A 180 11.74 2.38 -1.58
C GLN A 180 10.92 3.29 -2.48
N ARG A 181 9.92 2.77 -3.21
CA ARG A 181 9.01 3.61 -4.03
C ARG A 181 8.35 4.71 -3.18
N MET A 182 7.88 4.35 -1.99
CA MET A 182 7.27 5.32 -1.08
C MET A 182 8.29 6.36 -0.59
N LEU A 183 9.51 5.94 -0.22
CA LEU A 183 10.57 6.87 0.21
C LEU A 183 10.93 7.88 -0.90
N THR A 184 10.97 7.46 -2.17
CA THR A 184 11.21 8.40 -3.29
C THR A 184 10.17 9.52 -3.35
N GLN A 185 8.89 9.21 -3.07
CA GLN A 185 7.82 10.21 -3.08
C GLN A 185 7.82 11.04 -1.79
N LYS A 186 8.10 10.40 -0.66
CA LYS A 186 8.12 11.03 0.67
C LYS A 186 9.22 12.09 0.77
N MET A 187 10.44 11.81 0.32
CA MET A 187 11.54 12.76 0.42
C MET A 187 11.30 14.01 -0.45
N THR A 188 10.72 13.85 -1.64
CA THR A 188 10.34 14.99 -2.49
C THR A 188 9.16 15.76 -1.89
N LYS A 189 8.16 15.08 -1.31
CA LYS A 189 7.08 15.73 -0.57
C LYS A 189 7.64 16.60 0.56
N GLU A 190 8.61 16.10 1.32
CA GLU A 190 9.23 16.82 2.44
C GLU A 190 10.01 18.04 1.96
N LEU A 191 10.82 17.92 0.89
CA LEU A 191 11.44 19.06 0.23
C LEU A 191 10.40 20.12 -0.18
N LEU A 192 9.27 19.69 -0.74
CA LEU A 192 8.23 20.61 -1.18
C LEU A 192 7.45 21.24 -0.03
N LEU A 193 7.33 20.58 1.12
CA LEU A 193 6.79 21.20 2.34
C LEU A 193 7.69 22.35 2.80
N VAL A 194 9.01 22.17 2.75
CA VAL A 194 9.99 23.25 2.99
C VAL A 194 9.77 24.39 1.99
N ALA A 195 9.67 24.08 0.70
CA ALA A 195 9.50 25.09 -0.37
C ALA A 195 8.18 25.88 -0.30
N ASN A 196 7.15 25.32 0.37
CA ASN A 196 5.86 25.95 0.61
C ASN A 196 5.75 26.59 2.02
N GLY A 197 6.84 26.60 2.81
CA GLY A 197 6.84 27.23 4.13
C GLY A 197 5.99 26.51 5.19
N ILE A 198 5.91 25.17 5.10
CA ILE A 198 5.16 24.31 6.01
C ILE A 198 6.15 23.52 6.86
N ASP A 199 6.13 23.74 8.17
CA ASP A 199 7.01 23.09 9.18
C ASP A 199 8.47 22.97 8.71
N VAL A 200 9.05 24.11 8.29
CA VAL A 200 10.31 24.20 7.55
C VAL A 200 11.45 23.38 8.18
N ASP A 201 11.74 23.60 9.46
CA ASP A 201 12.89 22.94 10.11
C ASP A 201 12.66 21.43 10.27
N ALA A 202 11.44 21.03 10.65
CA ALA A 202 11.07 19.63 10.75
C ALA A 202 11.16 18.93 9.39
N ASN A 203 10.70 19.57 8.30
CA ASN A 203 10.73 18.97 6.97
C ASN A 203 12.13 18.95 6.33
N LYS A 204 13.01 19.90 6.66
CA LYS A 204 14.44 19.80 6.32
C LYS A 204 15.07 18.55 6.95
N GLU A 205 14.83 18.35 8.24
CA GLU A 205 15.34 17.17 8.95
C GLU A 205 14.73 15.87 8.42
N ASN A 206 13.41 15.87 8.17
CA ASN A 206 12.71 14.71 7.63
C ASN A 206 13.20 14.34 6.21
N ALA A 207 13.38 15.30 5.32
CA ALA A 207 13.88 15.06 3.96
C ALA A 207 15.26 14.38 4.00
N LYS A 208 16.17 14.90 4.83
CA LYS A 208 17.49 14.31 5.07
C LYS A 208 17.39 12.88 5.60
N LYS A 209 16.63 12.65 6.68
CA LYS A 209 16.42 11.32 7.29
C LYS A 209 15.79 10.33 6.30
N THR A 210 14.82 10.78 5.49
CA THR A 210 14.18 9.93 4.47
C THR A 210 15.15 9.56 3.36
N GLY A 211 15.99 10.50 2.90
CA GLY A 211 17.04 10.26 1.92
C GLY A 211 18.11 9.28 2.42
N GLU A 212 18.60 9.45 3.64
CA GLU A 212 19.55 8.53 4.29
C GLU A 212 18.95 7.13 4.49
N LEU A 213 17.68 7.06 4.87
CA LEU A 213 16.95 5.80 4.98
C LEU A 213 16.82 5.12 3.62
N PHE A 214 16.48 5.87 2.56
CA PHE A 214 16.42 5.34 1.19
C PHE A 214 17.77 4.75 0.78
N GLU A 215 18.86 5.51 0.94
CA GLU A 215 20.21 5.10 0.56
C GLU A 215 20.65 3.82 1.29
N SER A 216 20.56 3.81 2.62
CA SER A 216 20.97 2.66 3.44
C SER A 216 20.15 1.41 3.13
N THR A 217 18.85 1.56 2.87
CA THR A 217 17.98 0.42 2.56
C THR A 217 18.09 -0.07 1.13
N LEU A 218 18.40 0.81 0.17
CA LEU A 218 18.77 0.44 -1.21
C LEU A 218 20.08 -0.35 -1.23
N LYS A 219 21.08 0.08 -0.45
CA LYS A 219 22.34 -0.65 -0.30
C LYS A 219 22.10 -2.06 0.25
N ASP A 220 21.36 -2.19 1.34
CA ASP A 220 21.04 -3.51 1.93
C ASP A 220 20.28 -4.43 0.96
N LEU A 221 19.32 -3.88 0.20
CA LEU A 221 18.61 -4.64 -0.84
C LEU A 221 19.58 -5.15 -1.92
N THR A 222 20.54 -4.32 -2.32
CA THR A 222 21.54 -4.65 -3.36
C THR A 222 22.51 -5.70 -2.88
N ASP A 223 23.05 -5.54 -1.66
CA ASP A 223 24.02 -6.47 -1.05
C ASP A 223 23.41 -7.87 -0.88
N LYS A 224 22.16 -7.95 -0.40
CA LYS A 224 21.46 -9.22 -0.14
C LYS A 224 20.80 -9.84 -1.37
N CYS A 225 20.69 -9.10 -2.47
CA CYS A 225 20.12 -9.63 -3.69
C CYS A 225 21.00 -10.75 -4.26
N LYS A 226 20.42 -11.87 -4.70
CA LYS A 226 21.16 -12.96 -5.35
C LYS A 226 21.05 -12.93 -6.88
N SER A 227 20.03 -12.27 -7.43
CA SER A 227 19.81 -12.16 -8.88
C SER A 227 20.66 -11.04 -9.47
N LYS A 228 21.48 -11.37 -10.46
CA LYS A 228 22.32 -10.40 -11.19
C LYS A 228 21.46 -9.35 -11.90
N GLU A 229 20.32 -9.76 -12.45
CA GLU A 229 19.39 -8.89 -13.17
C GLU A 229 18.75 -7.87 -12.24
N ILE A 230 18.31 -8.30 -11.04
CA ILE A 230 17.75 -7.39 -10.04
C ILE A 230 18.83 -6.45 -9.51
N LYS A 231 20.06 -6.94 -9.25
CA LYS A 231 21.18 -6.07 -8.86
C LYS A 231 21.43 -4.97 -9.89
N ALA A 232 21.54 -5.32 -11.17
CA ALA A 232 21.72 -4.34 -12.24
C ALA A 232 20.59 -3.29 -12.26
N GLN A 233 19.35 -3.70 -11.99
CA GLN A 233 18.24 -2.75 -11.88
C GLN A 233 18.32 -1.86 -10.63
N LEU A 234 18.81 -2.37 -9.49
CA LEU A 234 19.05 -1.56 -8.29
C LEU A 234 20.24 -0.59 -8.49
N ASP A 235 21.26 -0.98 -9.26
CA ASP A 235 22.38 -0.09 -9.62
C ASP A 235 21.91 1.09 -10.46
N VAL A 236 20.94 0.89 -11.37
CA VAL A 236 20.27 1.99 -12.09
C VAL A 236 19.57 2.94 -11.11
N VAL A 237 18.88 2.40 -10.10
CA VAL A 237 18.23 3.22 -9.05
C VAL A 237 19.29 3.99 -8.24
N ALA A 238 20.41 3.36 -7.91
CA ALA A 238 21.51 4.00 -7.17
C ALA A 238 22.14 5.17 -7.94
N LYS A 239 22.33 5.02 -9.26
CA LYS A 239 22.82 6.10 -10.13
C LYS A 239 21.86 7.30 -10.16
N LEU A 240 20.58 7.04 -10.38
CA LEU A 240 19.54 8.10 -10.34
C LEU A 240 19.48 8.79 -8.98
N TRP A 241 19.69 8.04 -7.89
CA TRP A 241 19.76 8.61 -6.55
C TRP A 241 20.98 9.51 -6.36
N ALA A 242 22.16 9.13 -6.86
CA ALA A 242 23.35 9.96 -6.74
C ALA A 242 23.15 11.37 -7.33
N ASP A 243 22.47 11.47 -8.48
CA ASP A 243 22.15 12.76 -9.13
C ASP A 243 21.10 13.60 -8.38
N TYR A 244 20.30 12.95 -7.52
CA TYR A 244 19.18 13.55 -6.80
C TYR A 244 19.49 13.84 -5.31
N LYS A 245 20.46 13.11 -4.74
CA LYS A 245 20.76 13.08 -3.30
C LYS A 245 20.98 14.46 -2.71
N ASP A 246 21.81 15.28 -3.35
CA ASP A 246 22.20 16.59 -2.83
C ASP A 246 21.01 17.53 -2.68
N ILE A 247 20.07 17.51 -3.63
CA ILE A 247 18.84 18.32 -3.56
C ILE A 247 18.03 17.96 -2.31
N ILE A 248 17.89 16.66 -2.05
CA ILE A 248 17.12 16.14 -0.91
C ILE A 248 17.83 16.40 0.42
N VAL A 249 19.12 16.03 0.53
CA VAL A 249 19.87 16.07 1.79
C VAL A 249 20.16 17.50 2.24
N LYS A 250 20.39 18.41 1.29
CA LYS A 250 20.60 19.84 1.58
C LYS A 250 19.27 20.62 1.68
N ALA A 251 18.14 19.96 1.40
CA ALA A 251 16.83 20.58 1.29
C ALA A 251 16.86 21.85 0.41
N ASP A 252 17.48 21.75 -0.76
CA ASP A 252 17.65 22.88 -1.68
C ASP A 252 16.33 23.21 -2.38
N THR A 253 15.72 24.32 -1.97
CA THR A 253 14.43 24.81 -2.50
C THR A 253 14.59 25.89 -3.56
N SER A 254 15.77 26.04 -4.18
CA SER A 254 15.92 26.93 -5.34
C SER A 254 15.06 26.45 -6.51
N ASP A 255 14.60 27.37 -7.36
CA ASP A 255 13.72 27.03 -8.50
C ASP A 255 14.35 25.99 -9.43
N ALA A 256 15.67 26.05 -9.66
CA ALA A 256 16.40 25.07 -10.44
C ALA A 256 16.36 23.68 -9.79
N SER A 257 16.58 23.59 -8.48
CA SER A 257 16.53 22.33 -7.74
C SER A 257 15.11 21.75 -7.64
N LEU A 258 14.08 22.59 -7.54
CA LEU A 258 12.69 22.14 -7.54
C LEU A 258 12.24 21.58 -8.91
N LYS A 259 12.64 22.22 -10.02
CA LYS A 259 12.42 21.69 -11.38
C LYS A 259 13.15 20.35 -11.57
N LYS A 260 14.43 20.29 -11.19
CA LYS A 260 15.20 19.05 -11.25
C LYS A 260 14.59 17.96 -10.35
N ALA A 261 14.04 18.32 -9.19
CA ALA A 261 13.36 17.37 -8.31
C ALA A 261 12.11 16.77 -8.95
N GLU A 262 11.33 17.55 -9.69
CA GLU A 262 10.20 17.05 -10.48
C GLU A 262 10.65 16.06 -11.56
N GLU A 263 11.65 16.46 -12.35
CA GLU A 263 12.21 15.67 -13.46
C GLU A 263 12.79 14.33 -12.98
N MET A 264 13.49 14.33 -11.85
CA MET A 264 14.18 13.15 -11.30
C MET A 264 13.25 12.20 -10.55
N ASN A 265 12.18 12.71 -9.92
CA ASN A 265 11.32 11.91 -9.06
C ASN A 265 10.59 10.78 -9.82
N ILE A 266 10.10 11.05 -11.04
CA ILE A 266 9.37 10.06 -11.83
C ILE A 266 10.27 8.94 -12.38
N PRO A 267 11.44 9.21 -12.99
CA PRO A 267 12.42 8.18 -13.35
C PRO A 267 12.85 7.31 -12.17
N LEU A 268 13.10 7.90 -10.99
CA LEU A 268 13.48 7.14 -9.80
C LEU A 268 12.35 6.22 -9.33
N LEU A 269 11.10 6.71 -9.29
CA LEU A 269 9.93 5.89 -8.98
C LEU A 269 9.73 4.76 -9.99
N LYS A 270 9.84 5.06 -11.30
CA LYS A 270 9.66 4.07 -12.38
C LYS A 270 10.69 2.94 -12.29
N ASN A 271 11.96 3.27 -12.09
CA ASN A 271 13.03 2.28 -11.96
C ASN A 271 12.90 1.45 -10.68
N MET A 272 12.52 2.08 -9.56
CA MET A 272 12.26 1.34 -8.34
C MET A 272 11.03 0.42 -8.47
N ASN A 273 10.00 0.86 -9.20
CA ASN A 273 8.84 0.02 -9.51
C ASN A 273 9.18 -1.17 -10.42
N LYS A 274 10.12 -1.00 -11.36
CA LYS A 274 10.65 -2.10 -12.15
C LYS A 274 11.35 -3.12 -11.27
N ALA A 275 12.18 -2.70 -10.32
CA ALA A 275 12.83 -3.60 -9.36
C ALA A 275 11.79 -4.39 -8.51
N VAL A 276 10.74 -3.73 -8.01
CA VAL A 276 9.66 -4.41 -7.27
C VAL A 276 9.00 -5.51 -8.11
N LYS A 277 8.64 -5.21 -9.37
CA LYS A 277 8.05 -6.20 -10.29
C LYS A 277 8.98 -7.38 -10.57
N MET A 278 10.29 -7.16 -10.61
CA MET A 278 11.26 -8.25 -10.77
C MET A 278 11.31 -9.15 -9.53
N TYR A 279 11.20 -8.60 -8.32
CA TYR A 279 11.06 -9.41 -7.10
C TYR A 279 9.74 -10.19 -7.09
N GLU A 280 8.62 -9.59 -7.50
CA GLU A 280 7.33 -10.29 -7.61
C GLU A 280 7.41 -11.46 -8.61
N ALA A 281 8.07 -11.26 -9.75
CA ALA A 281 8.23 -12.32 -10.74
C ALA A 281 9.06 -13.51 -10.21
N LYS A 282 10.00 -13.27 -9.28
CA LYS A 282 10.78 -14.34 -8.61
C LYS A 282 10.02 -15.03 -7.47
N ALA A 283 8.84 -14.53 -7.09
CA ALA A 283 7.97 -15.17 -6.11
C ALA A 283 7.05 -16.24 -6.72
N LYS A 284 6.92 -16.24 -8.05
CA LYS A 284 6.22 -17.26 -8.84
C LYS A 284 7.05 -18.53 -8.91
#